data_AF-A0A524AYQ6-F1
#
_entry.id   AF-A0A524AYQ6-F1
#
_cell.length_a   1.000
_cell.length_b   1.000
_cell.length_c   1.000
_cell.angle_alpha   90.00
_cell.angle_beta   90.00
_cell.angle_gamma   90.00
#
_symmetry.space_group_name_H-M   'P 1'
#
loop_
_entity.id
_entity.type
_entity.pdbx_description
1 polymer ?
#
loop_
_entity_poly.entity_id
_entity_poly.type
_entity_poly.pdbx_seq_one_letter_code
_entity_poly.pdbx_strand_id
1 'polypeptide(L)'
;MLSSSLSLTAQTAFSQVVEVALTVEHMRSVADFPGAFVPKTVKGQKYWYYQYPESAGVRRQVFVGPEGEAVQTLIARAGQPAAAESLGPLAHAAVVLGCAEVLSRHYWVLRRLG
;
A
#
# COMPACT_ATOMS: atom_id res chain seq x y z
N MET A 1 -20.77 -9.66 28.00
CA MET A 1 -20.94 -8.78 26.82
C MET A 1 -21.74 -9.58 25.79
N LEU A 2 -22.97 -9.17 25.50
CA LEU A 2 -23.77 -9.80 24.45
C LEU A 2 -23.30 -9.23 23.11
N SER A 3 -22.68 -10.04 22.26
CA SER A 3 -22.32 -9.64 20.89
C SER A 3 -23.61 -9.57 20.07
N SER A 4 -24.17 -8.37 19.91
CA SER A 4 -25.24 -8.14 18.94
C SER A 4 -24.68 -8.30 17.52
N SER A 5 -25.36 -9.08 16.68
CA SER A 5 -25.00 -9.20 15.27
C SER A 5 -25.17 -7.86 14.56
N LEU A 6 -24.21 -7.53 13.68
CA LEU A 6 -24.31 -6.35 12.82
C LEU A 6 -25.49 -6.48 11.86
N SER A 7 -26.00 -5.36 11.34
CA SER A 7 -27.02 -5.37 10.29
C SER A 7 -26.53 -6.13 9.06
N LEU A 8 -27.46 -6.70 8.27
CA LEU A 8 -27.11 -7.38 7.01
C LEU A 8 -26.31 -6.44 6.09
N THR A 9 -26.71 -5.17 6.02
CA THR A 9 -26.04 -4.14 5.22
C THR A 9 -24.57 -3.95 5.65
N ALA A 10 -24.30 -3.89 6.96
CA ALA A 10 -22.93 -3.78 7.47
C ALA A 10 -22.10 -5.03 7.12
N GLN A 11 -22.68 -6.22 7.27
CA GLN A 11 -22.01 -7.48 6.94
C GLN A 11 -21.67 -7.55 5.44
N THR A 12 -22.59 -7.15 4.56
CA THR A 12 -22.33 -7.11 3.12
C THR A 12 -21.25 -6.10 2.75
N ALA A 13 -21.28 -4.90 3.34
CA ALA A 13 -20.26 -3.88 3.10
C ALA A 13 -18.87 -4.36 3.55
N PHE A 14 -18.77 -5.02 4.70
CA PHE A 14 -17.53 -5.64 5.16
C PHE A 14 -17.01 -6.69 4.17
N SER A 15 -17.86 -7.60 3.70
CA SER A 15 -17.46 -8.63 2.73
C SER A 15 -16.92 -8.04 1.44
N GLN A 16 -17.52 -6.95 0.94
CA GLN A 16 -17.03 -6.24 -0.24
C GLN A 16 -15.63 -5.64 -0.02
N VAL A 17 -15.39 -5.02 1.14
CA VAL A 17 -14.06 -4.50 1.49
C VAL A 17 -13.04 -5.63 1.53
N VAL A 18 -13.38 -6.78 2.14
CA VAL A 18 -12.49 -7.93 2.24
C VAL A 18 -12.14 -8.49 0.86
N GLU A 19 -13.13 -8.68 -0.02
CA GLU A 19 -12.92 -9.19 -1.37
C GLU A 19 -12.01 -8.29 -2.20
N VAL A 20 -12.25 -6.98 -2.15
CA VAL A 20 -11.41 -6.01 -2.85
C VAL A 20 -10.02 -5.96 -2.23
N ALA A 21 -9.89 -6.03 -0.89
CA ALA A 21 -8.59 -6.03 -0.23
C ALA A 21 -7.73 -7.23 -0.63
N LEU A 22 -8.33 -8.42 -0.72
CA LEU A 22 -7.64 -9.63 -1.21
C LEU A 22 -7.22 -9.49 -2.67
N THR A 23 -8.08 -8.90 -3.50
CA THR A 23 -7.75 -8.61 -4.90
C THR A 23 -6.60 -7.62 -5.02
N VAL A 24 -6.60 -6.57 -4.20
CA VAL A 24 -5.52 -5.58 -4.14
C VAL A 24 -4.21 -6.23 -3.71
N GLU A 25 -4.20 -7.08 -2.68
CA GLU A 25 -2.99 -7.79 -2.27
C GLU A 25 -2.46 -8.72 -3.37
N HIS A 26 -3.35 -9.35 -4.14
CA HIS A 26 -2.95 -10.17 -5.29
C HIS A 26 -2.35 -9.36 -6.44
N MET A 27 -2.92 -8.18 -6.71
CA MET A 27 -2.52 -7.29 -7.82
C MET A 27 -1.41 -6.30 -7.45
N ARG A 28 -0.93 -6.37 -6.20
CA ARG A 28 0.04 -5.42 -5.66
C ARG A 28 1.32 -5.38 -6.51
N SER A 29 1.80 -4.17 -6.76
CA SER A 29 2.96 -3.92 -7.61
C SER A 29 3.92 -2.91 -6.97
N VAL A 30 4.96 -2.53 -7.72
CA VAL A 30 5.90 -1.47 -7.30
C VAL A 30 5.22 -0.10 -7.13
N ALA A 31 4.07 0.12 -7.78
CA ALA A 31 3.26 1.34 -7.64
C ALA A 31 2.65 1.48 -6.23
N ASP A 32 2.44 0.37 -5.51
CA ASP A 32 1.85 0.36 -4.18
C ASP A 32 2.87 0.63 -3.05
N PHE A 33 4.14 0.89 -3.40
CA PHE A 33 5.17 1.20 -2.40
C PHE A 33 5.33 2.72 -2.16
N PRO A 34 5.55 3.15 -0.90
CA PRO A 34 5.62 4.56 -0.53
C PRO A 34 6.99 5.19 -0.82
N GLY A 35 7.44 5.18 -2.07
CA GLY A 35 8.77 5.64 -2.46
C GLY A 35 8.88 5.99 -3.94
N ALA A 36 10.09 6.33 -4.36
CA ALA A 36 10.36 6.76 -5.73
C ALA A 36 11.71 6.25 -6.25
N PHE A 37 11.79 6.07 -7.56
CA PHE A 37 13.04 5.80 -8.25
C PHE A 37 13.84 7.10 -8.42
N VAL A 38 15.08 7.10 -7.95
CA VAL A 38 16.00 8.23 -8.03
C VAL A 38 17.31 7.80 -8.72
N PRO A 39 17.77 8.53 -9.75
CA PRO A 39 19.01 8.21 -10.44
C PRO A 39 20.23 8.81 -9.72
N LYS A 40 21.38 8.14 -9.88
CA LYS A 40 22.71 8.63 -9.50
C LYS A 40 23.70 8.33 -10.62
N THR A 41 24.50 9.32 -10.99
CA THR A 41 25.55 9.15 -11.99
C THR A 41 26.89 8.99 -11.29
N VAL A 42 27.60 7.90 -11.58
CA VAL A 42 28.93 7.59 -11.03
C VAL A 42 29.85 7.25 -12.19
N LYS A 43 30.96 8.02 -12.35
CA LYS A 43 31.93 7.85 -13.44
C LYS A 43 31.29 7.78 -14.85
N GLY A 44 30.27 8.61 -15.09
CA GLY A 44 29.55 8.66 -16.36
C GLY A 44 28.46 7.60 -16.55
N GLN A 45 28.37 6.59 -15.68
CA GLN A 45 27.32 5.58 -15.71
C GLN A 45 26.16 5.98 -14.79
N LYS A 46 24.93 5.85 -15.28
CA LYS A 46 23.71 6.12 -14.50
C LYS A 46 23.23 4.85 -13.82
N TYR A 47 22.87 5.00 -12.54
CA TYR A 47 22.39 3.94 -11.66
C TYR A 47 21.10 4.40 -10.99
N TRP A 48 20.19 3.46 -10.74
CA TRP A 48 18.91 3.73 -10.14
C TRP A 48 18.83 3.16 -8.73
N TYR A 49 18.18 3.92 -7.87
CA TYR A 49 17.92 3.58 -6.48
C TYR A 49 16.43 3.77 -6.20
N TYR A 50 15.83 2.89 -5.39
CA TYR A 50 14.51 3.09 -4.85
C TYR A 50 14.63 3.75 -3.48
N GLN A 51 14.05 4.93 -3.31
CA GLN A 51 14.12 5.73 -2.10
C GLN A 51 12.76 5.76 -1.39
N TYR A 52 12.74 5.43 -0.11
CA TYR A 52 11.53 5.43 0.71
C TYR A 52 11.82 5.92 2.14
N PRO A 53 10.82 6.47 2.86
CA PRO A 53 10.98 6.88 4.24
C PRO A 53 11.09 5.66 5.16
N GLU A 54 12.05 5.68 6.06
CA GLU A 54 12.21 4.72 7.15
C GLU A 54 11.79 5.37 8.48
N SER A 55 11.59 4.57 9.52
CA SER A 55 11.29 5.07 10.86
C SER A 55 12.35 6.08 11.33
N ALA A 56 11.90 7.14 12.02
CA ALA A 56 12.73 8.26 12.50
C ALA A 56 13.21 9.28 11.43
N GLY A 57 12.58 9.33 10.26
CA GLY A 57 12.81 10.40 9.27
C GLY A 57 14.05 10.22 8.40
N VAL A 58 14.76 9.11 8.55
CA VAL A 58 15.86 8.71 7.67
C VAL A 58 15.27 8.21 6.35
N ARG A 59 15.84 8.65 5.22
CA ARG A 59 15.48 8.12 3.89
C ARG A 59 16.42 6.98 3.53
N ARG A 60 15.86 5.78 3.37
CA ARG A 60 16.62 4.62 2.92
C ARG A 60 16.65 4.57 1.40
N GLN A 61 17.77 4.11 0.84
CA GLN A 61 17.93 3.90 -0.59
C GLN A 61 18.39 2.47 -0.84
N VAL A 62 17.69 1.77 -1.73
CA VAL A 62 18.03 0.43 -2.17
C VAL A 62 18.52 0.51 -3.61
N PHE A 63 19.69 -0.04 -3.90
CA PHE A 63 20.19 -0.12 -5.26
C PHE A 63 19.29 -1.02 -6.10
N VAL A 64 18.83 -0.53 -7.25
CA VAL A 64 17.96 -1.27 -8.17
C VAL A 64 18.78 -1.88 -9.29
N GLY A 65 19.66 -1.07 -9.90
CA GLY A 65 20.47 -1.51 -11.02
C GLY A 65 21.05 -0.34 -11.82
N PRO A 66 21.98 -0.63 -12.75
CA PRO A 66 22.38 0.34 -13.77
C PRO A 66 21.21 0.69 -14.69
N GLU A 67 21.33 1.83 -15.39
CA GLU A 67 20.43 2.21 -16.49
C GLU A 67 20.31 1.08 -17.52
N GLY A 68 19.07 0.70 -17.87
CA GLY A 68 18.76 -0.40 -18.78
C GLY A 68 17.27 -0.70 -18.85
N GLU A 69 16.88 -1.56 -19.81
CA GLU A 69 15.48 -1.86 -20.13
C GLU A 69 14.69 -2.36 -18.90
N ALA A 70 15.23 -3.32 -18.16
CA ALA A 70 14.56 -3.88 -16.98
C ALA A 70 14.21 -2.83 -15.92
N VAL A 71 15.12 -1.87 -15.68
CA VAL A 71 14.91 -0.77 -14.72
C VAL A 71 13.87 0.21 -15.26
N GLN A 72 13.90 0.50 -16.55
CA GLN A 72 12.91 1.37 -17.19
C GLN A 72 11.50 0.75 -17.16
N THR A 73 11.38 -0.56 -17.40
CA THR A 73 10.10 -1.27 -17.25
C THR A 73 9.58 -1.19 -15.81
N LEU A 74 10.47 -1.31 -14.82
CA LEU A 74 10.10 -1.22 -13.42
C LEU A 74 9.64 0.20 -13.04
N ILE A 75 10.34 1.23 -13.52
CA ILE A 75 9.95 2.64 -13.32
C ILE A 75 8.61 2.92 -13.99
N ALA A 76 8.39 2.43 -15.20
CA ALA A 76 7.12 2.60 -15.91
C ALA A 76 5.95 1.95 -15.13
N ARG A 77 6.16 0.75 -14.57
CA ARG A 77 5.17 0.11 -13.70
C ARG A 77 4.90 0.92 -12.43
N ALA A 78 5.90 1.60 -11.87
CA ALA A 78 5.73 2.45 -10.70
C ALA A 78 4.88 3.70 -10.97
N GLY A 79 4.75 4.12 -12.22
CA GLY A 79 3.88 5.22 -12.63
C GLY A 79 2.43 4.80 -12.89
N GLN A 80 2.10 3.51 -12.80
CA GLN A 80 0.72 3.02 -12.93
C GLN A 80 -0.08 3.28 -11.64
N PRO A 81 -1.42 3.35 -11.71
CA PRO A 81 -2.24 3.49 -10.51
C PRO A 81 -2.01 2.33 -9.54
N ALA A 82 -1.94 2.65 -8.25
CA ALA A 82 -1.81 1.66 -7.19
C ALA A 82 -3.10 0.84 -7.10
N ALA A 83 -2.99 -0.48 -6.92
CA ALA A 83 -4.14 -1.34 -6.75
C ALA A 83 -4.98 -0.91 -5.53
N ALA A 84 -4.30 -0.44 -4.48
CA ALA A 84 -4.92 0.00 -3.24
C ALA A 84 -5.75 1.29 -3.33
N GLU A 85 -5.70 2.04 -4.45
CA GLU A 85 -6.41 3.33 -4.58
C GLU A 85 -7.93 3.17 -4.40
N SER A 86 -8.49 2.04 -4.80
CA SER A 86 -9.93 1.74 -4.71
C SER A 86 -10.42 1.38 -3.30
N LEU A 87 -9.52 1.04 -2.36
CA LEU A 87 -9.91 0.55 -1.03
C LEU A 87 -10.43 1.64 -0.09
N GLY A 88 -9.89 2.86 -0.19
CA GLY A 88 -10.23 3.96 0.71
C GLY A 88 -11.74 4.27 0.74
N PRO A 89 -12.37 4.52 -0.42
CA PRO A 89 -13.81 4.77 -0.48
C PRO A 89 -14.67 3.60 0.03
N LEU A 90 -14.29 2.36 -0.26
CA LEU A 90 -15.02 1.16 0.20
C LEU A 90 -14.94 0.99 1.71
N ALA A 91 -13.75 1.16 2.29
CA ALA A 91 -13.56 1.12 3.73
C ALA A 91 -14.39 2.20 4.44
N HIS A 92 -14.38 3.43 3.91
CA HIS A 92 -15.19 4.51 4.44
C HIS A 92 -16.70 4.21 4.37
N ALA A 93 -17.18 3.66 3.25
CA ALA A 93 -18.57 3.25 3.10
C ALA A 93 -18.97 2.17 4.13
N ALA A 94 -18.11 1.16 4.35
CA ALA A 94 -18.37 0.12 5.34
C ALA A 94 -18.52 0.67 6.77
N VAL A 95 -17.70 1.66 7.14
CA VAL A 95 -17.80 2.36 8.44
C VAL A 95 -19.14 3.07 8.57
N VAL A 96 -19.55 3.85 7.55
CA VAL A 96 -20.84 4.55 7.53
C VAL A 96 -22.02 3.56 7.66
N LEU A 97 -21.89 2.35 7.09
CA LEU A 97 -22.93 1.32 7.15
C LEU A 97 -22.95 0.51 8.46
N GLY A 98 -22.05 0.82 9.40
CA GLY A 98 -22.06 0.27 10.76
C GLY A 98 -20.90 -0.67 11.10
N CYS A 99 -19.87 -0.77 10.25
CA CYS A 99 -18.65 -1.47 10.61
C CYS A 99 -17.84 -0.64 11.62
N ALA A 100 -17.27 -1.30 12.63
CA ALA A 100 -16.35 -0.65 13.55
C ALA A 100 -15.01 -0.35 12.85
N GLU A 101 -14.44 0.82 13.13
CA GLU A 101 -13.10 1.20 12.68
C GLU A 101 -12.05 1.01 13.78
N VAL A 102 -10.80 0.84 13.38
CA VAL A 102 -9.66 0.79 14.30
C VAL A 102 -9.01 2.17 14.34
N LEU A 103 -8.94 2.77 15.53
CA LEU A 103 -8.19 4.01 15.75
C LEU A 103 -6.72 3.83 15.34
N SER A 104 -6.13 4.84 14.71
CA SER A 104 -4.77 4.76 14.16
C SER A 104 -3.72 4.33 15.18
N ARG A 105 -3.84 4.72 16.46
CA ARG A 105 -2.93 4.28 17.54
C ARG A 105 -3.03 2.78 17.82
N HIS A 106 -4.23 2.22 17.77
CA HIS A 106 -4.45 0.79 17.99
C HIS A 106 -4.01 -0.04 16.79
N TYR A 107 -4.18 0.50 15.58
CA TYR A 107 -3.70 -0.13 14.35
C TYR A 107 -2.20 -0.42 14.40
N TRP A 108 -1.37 0.51 14.88
CA TRP A 108 0.08 0.30 14.99
C TRP A 108 0.46 -0.85 15.94
N VAL A 109 -0.31 -1.03 17.02
CA VAL A 109 -0.10 -2.15 17.95
C VAL A 109 -0.48 -3.46 17.26
N LEU A 110 -1.67 -3.52 16.65
CA LEU A 110 -2.15 -4.72 15.95
C LEU A 110 -1.21 -5.14 14.82
N ARG A 111 -0.70 -4.19 14.03
CA ARG A 111 0.25 -4.43 12.94
C ARG A 111 1.56 -5.08 13.41
N ARG A 112 1.95 -4.88 14.68
CA ARG A 112 3.18 -5.45 15.24
C ARG A 112 3.01 -6.88 15.76
N LEU A 113 1.77 -7.31 15.96
CA LEU A 113 1.43 -8.64 16.46
C LEU A 113 1.23 -9.68 15.35
N GLY A 114 1.23 -9.25 14.09
CA GLY A 114 1.23 -10.09 12.90
C GLY A 114 2.61 -10.18 12.27
#